data_AF-A0A5N5DFH5-F1
#
_entry.id   AF-A0A5N5DFH5-F1
#
_cell.length_a   1.000
_cell.length_b   1.000
_cell.length_c   1.000
_cell.angle_alpha   90.00
_cell.angle_beta   90.00
_cell.angle_gamma   90.00
#
_symmetry.space_group_name_H-M   'P 1'
#
loop_
_entity.id
_entity.type
_entity.pdbx_description
1 polymer ?
#
loop_
_entity_poly.entity_id
_entity_poly.type
_entity_poly.pdbx_seq_one_letter_code
_entity_poly.pdbx_strand_id
1 'polypeptide(L)'
;DCAHHGAEFRPSPYLPLPRTISPSPFPHHPQHATICPGALFAPIHPAASLPEKATKPFYTPTQFFPYSFDDCVWSIDGLQEFDADERVFVVNAHDESLLSVFYGVDGEGKGKGLLWPQGTLDAWREGQNLATRARWAFLEDFAEAAGLGEGAK
;
A
#
# COMPACT_ATOMS: atom_id res chain seq x y z
N ASP A 1 10.39 -10.63 8.97
CA ASP A 1 9.83 -9.42 8.36
C ASP A 1 10.71 -9.05 7.19
N CYS A 2 10.15 -8.94 5.98
CA CYS A 2 10.90 -8.58 4.78
C CYS A 2 10.71 -7.12 4.39
N ALA A 3 9.63 -6.47 4.83
CA ALA A 3 9.36 -5.05 4.60
C ALA A 3 8.39 -4.53 5.67
N HIS A 4 8.64 -3.34 6.19
CA HIS A 4 7.81 -2.73 7.24
C HIS A 4 6.69 -1.88 6.65
N HIS A 5 6.87 -1.38 5.43
CA HIS A 5 5.92 -0.50 4.77
C HIS A 5 5.65 -0.96 3.33
N GLY A 6 4.41 -0.82 2.84
CA GLY A 6 4.02 -1.18 1.48
C GLY A 6 4.90 -0.53 0.40
N ALA A 7 5.40 0.67 0.67
CA ALA A 7 6.25 1.41 -0.25
C ALA A 7 7.69 0.85 -0.40
N GLU A 8 8.11 -0.13 0.41
CA GLU A 8 9.40 -0.83 0.25
C GLU A 8 9.40 -1.83 -0.90
N PHE A 9 8.22 -2.30 -1.34
CA PHE A 9 8.09 -3.27 -2.43
C PHE A 9 7.04 -2.87 -3.49
N ARG A 10 6.35 -1.74 -3.31
CA ARG A 10 5.39 -1.20 -4.28
C ARG A 10 5.73 0.24 -4.67
N PRO A 11 5.60 0.61 -5.96
CA PRO A 11 5.25 -0.25 -7.09
C PRO A 11 6.41 -1.14 -7.54
N SER A 12 6.13 -2.09 -8.43
CA SER A 12 7.12 -3.01 -9.00
C SER A 12 6.95 -3.16 -10.52
N PRO A 13 7.89 -3.80 -11.25
CA PRO A 13 7.71 -4.10 -12.67
C PRO A 13 6.51 -5.01 -12.97
N TYR A 14 6.13 -5.86 -12.01
CA TYR A 14 4.99 -6.77 -12.12
C TYR A 14 3.66 -6.10 -11.74
N LEU A 15 3.73 -5.09 -10.86
CA LEU A 15 2.58 -4.34 -10.38
C LEU A 15 2.91 -2.83 -10.37
N PRO A 16 2.80 -2.16 -11.53
CA PRO A 16 3.10 -0.74 -11.63
C PRO A 16 2.09 0.13 -10.86
N LEU A 17 2.50 1.35 -10.52
CA LEU A 17 1.61 2.37 -9.98
C LEU A 17 0.46 2.60 -10.97
N PRO A 18 -0.80 2.38 -10.57
CA PRO A 18 -1.93 2.46 -11.49
C PRO A 18 -2.23 3.91 -11.84
N ARG A 19 -2.82 4.14 -13.02
CA ARG A 19 -3.30 5.49 -13.41
C ARG A 19 -4.40 6.00 -12.48
N THR A 20 -5.17 5.07 -11.92
CA THR A 20 -6.34 5.32 -11.08
C THR A 20 -6.36 4.28 -9.98
N ILE A 21 -6.49 4.74 -8.73
CA ILE A 21 -6.53 3.89 -7.54
C ILE A 21 -7.97 3.87 -7.04
N SER A 22 -8.54 2.67 -6.94
CA SER A 22 -9.87 2.42 -6.42
C SER A 22 -9.88 1.11 -5.61
N PRO A 23 -10.34 1.12 -4.35
CA PRO A 23 -10.80 2.30 -3.61
C PRO A 23 -9.65 3.29 -3.35
N SER A 24 -10.02 4.55 -3.17
CA SER A 24 -9.04 5.60 -2.89
C SER A 24 -8.32 5.35 -1.55
N PRO A 25 -7.02 5.65 -1.46
CA PRO A 25 -6.32 5.68 -0.17
C PRO A 25 -6.73 6.90 0.70
N PHE A 26 -7.57 7.80 0.20
CA PHE A 26 -7.99 9.00 0.93
C PHE A 26 -9.52 9.04 1.11
N PRO A 27 -10.12 8.14 1.91
CA PRO A 27 -11.58 7.99 2.01
C PRO A 27 -12.30 9.27 2.49
N HIS A 28 -11.60 10.15 3.21
CA HIS A 28 -12.13 11.41 3.73
C HIS A 28 -11.87 12.63 2.84
N HIS A 29 -11.07 12.51 1.78
CA HIS A 29 -10.71 13.65 0.96
C HIS A 29 -11.90 14.09 0.08
N PRO A 30 -12.30 15.38 0.07
CA PRO A 30 -13.54 15.83 -0.57
C PRO A 30 -13.61 15.56 -2.07
N GLN A 31 -12.46 15.55 -2.75
CA GLN A 31 -12.38 15.31 -4.20
C GLN A 31 -11.91 13.89 -4.58
N HIS A 32 -11.34 13.16 -3.62
CA HIS A 32 -10.67 11.89 -3.87
C HIS A 32 -11.18 10.76 -2.98
N ALA A 33 -12.34 10.91 -2.33
CA ALA A 33 -12.89 9.89 -1.43
C ALA A 33 -13.07 8.50 -2.07
N THR A 34 -13.42 8.43 -3.36
CA THR A 34 -13.76 7.17 -4.04
C THR A 34 -12.68 6.70 -5.01
N ILE A 35 -12.08 7.65 -5.73
CA ILE A 35 -11.09 7.41 -6.77
C ILE A 35 -9.96 8.42 -6.60
N CYS A 36 -8.72 7.93 -6.59
CA CYS A 36 -7.51 8.75 -6.54
C CYS A 36 -6.71 8.63 -7.85
N PRO A 37 -6.35 9.73 -8.52
CA PRO A 37 -5.44 9.69 -9.67
C PRO A 37 -4.03 9.28 -9.22
N GLY A 38 -3.50 8.18 -9.75
CA GLY A 38 -2.13 7.76 -9.42
C GLY A 38 -1.05 8.74 -9.89
N ALA A 39 -1.39 9.61 -10.85
CA ALA A 39 -0.53 10.70 -11.30
C ALA A 39 -0.13 11.68 -10.17
N LEU A 40 -0.89 11.75 -9.08
CA LEU A 40 -0.55 12.58 -7.90
C LEU A 40 0.76 12.13 -7.23
N PHE A 41 1.10 10.85 -7.32
CA PHE A 41 2.28 10.30 -6.65
C PHE A 41 3.55 10.31 -7.51
N ALA A 42 3.41 10.48 -8.83
CA ALA A 42 4.54 10.49 -9.75
C ALA A 42 5.56 11.63 -9.50
N PRO A 43 5.15 12.87 -9.15
CA PRO A 43 6.09 13.95 -8.85
C PRO A 43 6.85 13.78 -7.54
N ILE A 44 6.27 13.10 -6.54
CA ILE A 44 6.87 12.93 -5.21
C ILE A 44 7.72 11.66 -5.09
N HIS A 45 7.63 10.78 -6.09
CA HIS A 45 8.42 9.55 -6.12
C HIS A 45 9.93 9.88 -6.10
N PRO A 46 10.77 9.23 -5.28
CA PRO A 46 12.21 9.56 -5.22
C PRO A 46 12.95 9.44 -6.56
N ALA A 47 12.48 8.53 -7.42
CA ALA A 47 12.92 8.40 -8.81
C ALA A 47 12.14 9.26 -9.82
N ALA A 48 11.53 10.40 -9.44
CA ALA A 48 10.63 11.19 -10.29
C ALA A 48 11.21 11.56 -11.67
N SER A 49 12.52 11.82 -11.72
CA SER A 49 13.30 12.14 -12.91
C SER A 49 13.60 10.94 -13.82
N LEU A 50 13.35 9.71 -13.36
CA LEU A 50 13.58 8.49 -14.12
C LEU A 50 12.30 8.00 -14.83
N PRO A 51 12.44 7.32 -15.99
CA PRO A 51 11.30 6.71 -16.68
C PRO A 51 10.60 5.62 -15.85
N GLU A 52 11.34 4.91 -15.01
CA GLU A 52 10.91 3.70 -14.29
C GLU A 52 10.20 3.99 -12.95
N LYS A 53 9.87 5.25 -12.63
CA LYS A 53 9.23 5.62 -11.36
C LYS A 53 7.92 4.89 -11.07
N ALA A 54 7.19 4.49 -12.10
CA ALA A 54 5.94 3.76 -11.94
C ALA A 54 6.16 2.27 -11.61
N THR A 55 7.39 1.78 -11.67
CA THR A 55 7.75 0.36 -11.52
C THR A 55 8.88 0.16 -10.51
N LYS A 56 9.17 1.17 -9.67
CA LYS A 56 10.18 1.11 -8.61
C LYS A 56 9.53 1.43 -7.28
N PRO A 57 9.88 0.74 -6.19
CA PRO A 57 9.36 1.08 -4.87
C PRO A 57 9.72 2.52 -4.47
N PHE A 58 8.88 3.15 -3.64
CA PHE A 58 9.19 4.49 -3.11
C PHE A 58 10.31 4.42 -2.09
N TYR A 59 10.41 3.34 -1.31
CA TYR A 59 11.42 3.16 -0.28
C TYR A 59 12.47 2.15 -0.70
N THR A 60 13.69 2.33 -0.22
CA THR A 60 14.78 1.37 -0.35
C THR A 60 15.29 1.05 1.04
N PRO A 61 15.56 -0.23 1.37
CA PRO A 61 16.11 -0.59 2.66
C PRO A 61 17.40 0.18 2.95
N THR A 62 17.56 0.63 4.20
CA THR A 62 18.83 1.23 4.63
C THR A 62 19.85 0.12 4.86
N GLN A 63 21.06 0.27 4.29
CA GLN A 63 22.10 -0.76 4.29
C GLN A 63 22.48 -1.32 5.67
N PHE A 64 22.39 -0.50 6.73
CA PHE A 64 22.89 -0.83 8.07
C PHE A 64 21.81 -1.32 9.05
N PHE A 65 20.55 -1.39 8.62
CA PHE A 65 19.43 -1.84 9.46
C PHE A 65 19.16 -3.35 9.43
N PRO A 66 19.11 -4.01 8.25
CA PRO A 66 18.86 -5.44 8.21
C PRO A 66 20.09 -6.21 8.69
N TYR A 67 19.87 -7.39 9.26
CA TYR A 67 20.95 -8.30 9.65
C TYR A 67 21.84 -8.70 8.45
N SER A 68 21.22 -8.91 7.29
CA SER A 68 21.86 -9.14 6.01
C SER A 68 21.17 -8.27 4.95
N PHE A 69 21.90 -7.31 4.39
CA PHE A 69 21.36 -6.39 3.40
C PHE A 69 20.99 -7.10 2.10
N ASP A 70 21.87 -7.98 1.61
CA ASP A 70 21.65 -8.69 0.36
C ASP A 70 20.43 -9.63 0.46
N ASP A 71 20.27 -10.35 1.58
CA ASP A 71 19.10 -11.20 1.80
C ASP A 71 17.81 -10.38 1.95
N CYS A 72 17.89 -9.18 2.55
CA CYS A 72 16.76 -8.27 2.67
C CYS A 72 16.30 -7.79 1.28
N VAL A 73 17.22 -7.31 0.44
CA VAL A 73 16.92 -6.88 -0.92
C VAL A 73 16.36 -8.04 -1.73
N TRP A 74 17.01 -9.21 -1.69
CA TRP A 74 16.52 -10.41 -2.39
C TRP A 74 15.12 -10.83 -1.94
N SER A 75 14.82 -10.74 -0.65
CA SER A 75 13.49 -11.07 -0.11
C SER A 75 12.42 -10.08 -0.55
N ILE A 76 12.74 -8.79 -0.61
CA ILE A 76 11.85 -7.74 -1.12
C ILE A 76 11.57 -7.94 -2.61
N ASP A 77 12.61 -8.23 -3.40
CA ASP A 77 12.45 -8.50 -4.83
C ASP A 77 11.57 -9.72 -5.08
N GLY A 78 11.77 -10.82 -4.35
CA GLY A 78 10.91 -11.99 -4.41
C GLY A 78 9.47 -11.70 -3.99
N LEU A 79 9.26 -10.83 -3.00
CA LEU A 79 7.92 -10.43 -2.54
C LEU A 79 7.11 -9.74 -3.64
N GLN A 80 7.76 -8.99 -4.53
CA GLN A 80 7.09 -8.25 -5.61
C GLN A 80 6.34 -9.18 -6.59
N GLU A 81 6.85 -10.38 -6.84
CA GLU A 81 6.19 -11.37 -7.70
C GLU A 81 4.92 -11.90 -7.04
N PHE A 82 4.99 -12.24 -5.75
CA PHE A 82 3.82 -12.67 -4.99
C PHE A 82 2.77 -11.57 -4.87
N ASP A 83 3.19 -10.33 -4.64
CA ASP A 83 2.27 -9.20 -4.50
C ASP A 83 1.49 -8.87 -5.78
N ALA A 84 2.10 -9.14 -6.94
CA ALA A 84 1.47 -8.96 -8.25
C ALA A 84 0.46 -10.08 -8.59
N ASP A 85 0.55 -11.25 -7.95
CA ASP A 85 -0.35 -12.37 -8.20
C ASP A 85 -1.71 -12.18 -7.53
N GLU A 86 -2.80 -12.16 -8.31
CA GLU A 86 -4.17 -12.00 -7.80
C GLU A 86 -4.67 -13.14 -6.90
N ARG A 87 -3.93 -14.27 -6.85
CA ARG A 87 -4.21 -15.42 -5.98
C ARG A 87 -3.56 -15.27 -4.61
N VAL A 88 -2.71 -14.27 -4.42
CA VAL A 88 -1.97 -14.03 -3.19
C VAL A 88 -2.35 -12.67 -2.61
N PHE A 89 -2.57 -12.64 -1.30
CA PHE A 89 -2.71 -11.40 -0.55
C PHE A 89 -1.52 -11.25 0.40
N VAL A 90 -0.59 -10.36 0.04
CA VAL A 90 0.57 -10.04 0.87
C VAL A 90 0.15 -9.16 2.05
N VAL A 91 0.41 -9.64 3.26
CA VAL A 91 0.14 -8.96 4.53
C VAL A 91 1.43 -8.92 5.33
N ASN A 92 2.03 -7.74 5.46
CA ASN A 92 3.25 -7.55 6.25
C ASN A 92 2.90 -7.20 7.70
N ALA A 93 3.66 -7.77 8.64
CA ALA A 93 3.33 -7.70 10.07
C ALA A 93 3.33 -6.27 10.62
N HIS A 94 4.15 -5.38 10.06
CA HIS A 94 4.34 -4.00 10.53
C HIS A 94 3.76 -2.94 9.56
N ASP A 95 2.96 -3.35 8.57
CA ASP A 95 2.31 -2.42 7.65
C ASP A 95 1.06 -1.79 8.30
N GLU A 96 1.25 -0.61 8.89
CA GLU A 96 0.19 0.14 9.58
C GLU A 96 -0.99 0.48 8.66
N SER A 97 -0.75 0.66 7.36
CA SER A 97 -1.80 0.99 6.38
C SER A 97 -2.87 -0.11 6.26
N LEU A 98 -2.57 -1.34 6.71
CA LEU A 98 -3.52 -2.45 6.72
C LEU A 98 -4.49 -2.41 7.90
N LEU A 99 -4.17 -1.65 8.96
CA LEU A 99 -5.01 -1.59 10.16
C LEU A 99 -6.40 -1.04 9.83
N SER A 100 -6.49 -0.01 8.99
CA SER A 100 -7.77 0.56 8.57
C SER A 100 -8.62 -0.42 7.76
N VAL A 101 -7.97 -1.25 6.93
CA VAL A 101 -8.61 -2.30 6.15
C VAL A 101 -9.14 -3.43 7.04
N PHE A 102 -8.36 -3.84 8.04
CA PHE A 102 -8.68 -4.97 8.91
C PHE A 102 -9.63 -4.64 10.06
N TYR A 103 -9.49 -3.46 10.66
CA TYR A 103 -10.27 -3.06 11.83
C TYR A 103 -11.42 -2.11 11.48
N GLY A 104 -11.41 -1.50 10.30
CA GLY A 104 -12.40 -0.52 9.89
C GLY A 104 -12.24 0.78 10.68
N VAL A 105 -11.55 1.76 10.10
CA VAL A 105 -11.80 3.16 10.46
C VAL A 105 -12.92 3.61 9.51
N ASP A 106 -13.99 4.21 10.05
CA ASP A 106 -15.09 4.91 9.34
C ASP A 106 -16.52 4.48 9.71
N GLY A 107 -16.78 4.29 11.00
CA GLY A 107 -18.15 4.38 11.53
C GLY A 107 -19.12 3.25 11.19
N GLU A 108 -18.90 2.47 10.13
CA GLU A 108 -19.66 1.29 9.76
C GLU A 108 -19.04 0.00 10.30
N GLY A 109 -18.76 -0.04 11.60
CA GLY A 109 -18.23 -1.28 12.19
C GLY A 109 -17.44 -1.12 13.47
N LYS A 110 -17.92 -0.31 14.42
CA LYS A 110 -17.45 -0.43 15.81
C LYS A 110 -17.70 -1.87 16.29
N GLY A 111 -16.67 -2.72 16.22
CA GLY A 111 -16.66 -4.08 16.80
C GLY A 111 -16.71 -5.27 15.84
N LYS A 112 -16.58 -5.09 14.51
CA LYS A 112 -16.51 -6.21 13.55
C LYS A 112 -15.19 -6.21 12.76
N GLY A 113 -14.07 -6.30 13.47
CA GLY A 113 -12.77 -6.48 12.81
C GLY A 113 -12.73 -7.81 12.03
N LEU A 114 -11.97 -7.84 10.94
CA LEU A 114 -11.75 -9.03 10.11
C LEU A 114 -10.76 -10.02 10.74
N LEU A 115 -10.17 -9.66 11.88
CA LEU A 115 -9.14 -10.41 12.55
C LEU A 115 -9.69 -11.18 13.75
N TRP A 116 -8.99 -12.25 14.10
CA TRP A 116 -9.30 -13.08 15.26
C TRP A 116 -9.21 -12.27 16.57
N PRO A 117 -10.11 -12.45 17.56
CA PRO A 117 -11.23 -13.41 17.56
C PRO A 117 -12.55 -12.94 16.96
N GLN A 118 -12.62 -11.73 16.41
CA GLN A 118 -13.88 -11.15 15.95
C GLN A 118 -14.27 -11.55 14.52
N GLY A 119 -13.31 -11.98 13.70
CA GLY A 119 -13.54 -12.37 12.31
C GLY A 119 -12.50 -13.33 11.74
N THR A 120 -12.60 -13.61 10.45
CA THR A 120 -11.62 -14.39 9.68
C THR A 120 -11.28 -13.69 8.36
N LEU A 121 -10.09 -14.00 7.83
CA LEU A 121 -9.63 -13.53 6.52
C LEU A 121 -9.91 -14.53 5.40
N ASP A 122 -10.69 -15.59 5.63
CA ASP A 122 -10.86 -16.68 4.65
C ASP A 122 -11.51 -16.20 3.34
N ALA A 123 -12.35 -15.16 3.41
CA ALA A 123 -13.03 -14.53 2.28
C ALA A 123 -12.29 -13.27 1.75
N TRP A 124 -10.98 -13.15 1.99
CA TRP A 124 -10.21 -11.97 1.57
C TRP A 124 -10.30 -11.71 0.06
N ARG A 125 -10.34 -12.79 -0.74
CA ARG A 125 -10.37 -12.75 -2.20
C ARG A 125 -11.80 -12.58 -2.72
N GLU A 126 -12.69 -13.47 -2.29
CA GLU A 126 -14.07 -13.54 -2.78
C GLU A 126 -15.00 -12.81 -1.81
N GLY A 127 -15.60 -11.70 -2.26
CA GLY A 127 -16.65 -10.98 -1.54
C GLY A 127 -16.20 -9.74 -0.76
N GLN A 128 -14.94 -9.67 -0.29
CA GLN A 128 -14.44 -8.52 0.49
C GLN A 128 -13.42 -7.62 -0.25
N ASN A 129 -12.85 -8.10 -1.37
CA ASN A 129 -11.83 -7.39 -2.16
C ASN A 129 -10.69 -6.81 -1.30
N LEU A 130 -10.26 -7.53 -0.26
CA LEU A 130 -9.33 -6.98 0.75
C LEU A 130 -7.98 -6.65 0.14
N ALA A 131 -7.44 -7.51 -0.74
CA ALA A 131 -6.18 -7.25 -1.41
C ALA A 131 -6.23 -5.94 -2.21
N THR A 132 -7.33 -5.67 -2.91
CA THR A 132 -7.51 -4.42 -3.66
C THR A 132 -7.59 -3.19 -2.75
N ARG A 133 -8.27 -3.31 -1.60
CA ARG A 133 -8.37 -2.24 -0.58
C ARG A 133 -7.02 -1.94 0.06
N ALA A 134 -6.24 -2.99 0.36
CA ALA A 134 -4.98 -2.91 1.09
C ALA A 134 -3.79 -2.48 0.22
N ARG A 135 -3.72 -2.95 -1.02
CA ARG A 135 -2.51 -2.88 -1.87
C ARG A 135 -1.93 -1.48 -2.03
N TRP A 136 -2.78 -0.46 -2.11
CA TRP A 136 -2.37 0.93 -2.29
C TRP A 136 -2.73 1.82 -1.08
N ALA A 137 -3.15 1.23 0.04
CA ALA A 137 -3.55 1.98 1.24
C ALA A 137 -2.40 2.83 1.80
N PHE A 138 -1.16 2.32 1.77
CA PHE A 138 0.04 3.04 2.22
C PHE A 138 0.28 4.39 1.53
N LEU A 139 -0.36 4.66 0.38
CA LEU A 139 -0.26 5.95 -0.29
C LEU A 139 -0.96 7.07 0.50
N GLU A 140 -1.78 6.73 1.49
CA GLU A 140 -2.37 7.67 2.45
C GLU A 140 -1.29 8.49 3.17
N ASP A 141 -0.17 7.86 3.55
CA ASP A 141 0.97 8.50 4.23
C ASP A 141 1.61 9.61 3.38
N PHE A 142 1.39 9.59 2.06
CA PHE A 142 1.89 10.60 1.15
C PHE A 142 0.92 11.77 0.92
N ALA A 143 -0.19 11.86 1.67
CA ALA A 143 -1.21 12.91 1.52
C ALA A 143 -0.60 14.31 1.41
N GLU A 144 0.23 14.71 2.36
CA GLU A 144 0.82 16.06 2.36
C GLU A 144 1.70 16.31 1.14
N ALA A 145 2.59 15.37 0.82
CA ALA A 145 3.48 15.48 -0.33
C ALA A 145 2.70 15.52 -1.66
N ALA A 146 1.61 14.76 -1.75
CA ALA A 146 0.70 14.74 -2.89
C ALA A 146 -0.22 15.97 -2.98
N GLY A 147 -0.13 16.92 -2.03
CA GLY A 147 -0.96 18.13 -1.98
C GLY A 147 -2.39 17.88 -1.52
N LEU A 148 -2.62 16.82 -0.73
CA LEU A 148 -3.92 16.38 -0.23
C LEU A 148 -4.07 16.48 1.31
N GLY A 149 -3.06 17.02 2.00
CA GLY A 149 -3.10 17.22 3.46
C GLY A 149 -4.14 18.27 3.89
N GLU A 150 -4.58 18.21 5.15
CA GLU A 150 -5.52 19.19 5.71
C GLU A 150 -4.91 20.60 5.73
N GLY A 151 -5.22 21.39 4.69
CA GLY A 151 -4.65 22.73 4.51
C GLY A 151 -4.26 23.08 3.08
N ALA A 152 -4.33 22.13 2.13
CA ALA A 152 -4.16 22.41 0.71
C ALA A 152 -5.27 23.34 0.19
N LYS A 153 -4.97 24.64 0.17
CA LYS A 153 -5.74 25.67 -0.53
C LYS A 153 -5.08 26.00 -1.87
#